data_AF-A0A2M7VIK8-F1
#
_entry.id   AF-A0A2M7VIK8-F1
#
_cell.length_a   1.000
_cell.length_b   1.000
_cell.length_c   1.000
_cell.angle_alpha   90.00
_cell.angle_beta   90.00
_cell.angle_gamma   90.00
#
_symmetry.space_group_name_H-M   'P 1'
#
loop_
_entity.id
_entity.type
_entity.pdbx_description
1 polymer ?
#
loop_
_entity_poly.entity_id
_entity_poly.type
_entity_poly.pdbx_seq_one_letter_code
_entity_poly.pdbx_strand_id
1 'polypeptide(L)'
;MGVFPNIVREYFQHVFLGELYKLPNAEKLLFKGGTALRIVYGSPRFSEDLDFSLFGVGQNEIKPFVEQLFIHVLAEMAHADVKVELGDKIGATSGGYFGVATFHVFGYPPVGVEINVSSRNGRSVTGEVDSVANNFVPTYTIIHLPQDQLVEEKIFDALIKRKKPRDFYDLYFIMRKGMLSLDQKKRLTEVKNEIIADAKKVDFRDELGTFLPADQQAVIRDFSAMLERELSRQLAPM
;
A
#
# COMPACT_ATOMS: atom_id res chain seq x y z
N MET A 1 18.56 -7.51 -2.35
CA MET A 1 17.64 -8.27 -3.23
C MET A 1 17.24 -7.35 -4.36
N GLY A 2 17.25 -7.81 -5.61
CA GLY A 2 17.05 -6.94 -6.78
C GLY A 2 15.59 -6.54 -7.02
N VAL A 3 15.37 -5.74 -8.07
CA VAL A 3 14.05 -5.31 -8.56
C VAL A 3 13.15 -6.48 -8.98
N PHE A 4 13.75 -7.60 -9.38
CA PHE A 4 13.03 -8.74 -9.96
C PHE A 4 12.05 -9.45 -9.01
N PRO A 5 12.43 -9.83 -7.77
CA PRO A 5 11.46 -10.31 -6.76
C PRO A 5 10.25 -9.38 -6.57
N ASN A 6 10.45 -8.07 -6.64
CA ASN A 6 9.36 -7.10 -6.47
C ASN A 6 8.41 -7.08 -7.68
N ILE A 7 8.91 -7.28 -8.90
CA ILE A 7 8.06 -7.40 -10.10
C ILE A 7 7.19 -8.66 -10.01
N VAL A 8 7.78 -9.79 -9.63
CA VAL A 8 7.03 -11.06 -9.46
C VAL A 8 5.97 -10.92 -8.36
N ARG A 9 6.33 -10.24 -7.27
CA ARG A 9 5.39 -9.92 -6.20
C ARG A 9 4.25 -9.03 -6.67
N GLU A 10 4.55 -7.97 -7.42
CA GLU A 10 3.55 -7.04 -7.98
C GLU A 10 2.59 -7.76 -8.93
N TYR A 11 3.09 -8.69 -9.75
CA TYR A 11 2.25 -9.58 -10.55
C TYR A 11 1.20 -10.31 -9.68
N PHE A 12 1.61 -10.96 -8.60
CA PHE A 12 0.66 -11.66 -7.72
C PHE A 12 -0.26 -10.71 -6.95
N GLN A 13 0.19 -9.51 -6.59
CA GLN A 13 -0.69 -8.49 -6.01
C GLN A 13 -1.79 -8.07 -6.99
N HIS A 14 -1.46 -7.89 -8.28
CA HIS A 14 -2.45 -7.61 -9.31
C HIS A 14 -3.44 -8.75 -9.53
N VAL A 15 -2.96 -10.00 -9.60
CA VAL A 15 -3.83 -11.18 -9.70
C VAL A 15 -4.78 -11.24 -8.49
N PHE A 16 -4.23 -11.12 -7.27
CA PHE A 16 -5.02 -11.17 -6.04
C PHE A 16 -6.11 -10.10 -6.00
N LEU A 17 -5.77 -8.84 -6.30
CA LEU A 17 -6.72 -7.73 -6.30
C LEU A 17 -7.76 -7.86 -7.42
N GLY A 18 -7.35 -8.34 -8.59
CA GLY A 18 -8.22 -8.59 -9.73
C GLY A 18 -9.27 -9.66 -9.45
N GLU A 19 -8.91 -10.73 -8.73
CA GLU A 19 -9.88 -11.75 -8.31
C GLU A 19 -10.72 -11.28 -7.12
N LEU A 20 -10.13 -10.60 -6.13
CA LEU A 20 -10.83 -10.15 -4.93
C LEU A 20 -12.03 -9.28 -5.26
N TYR A 21 -11.86 -8.26 -6.10
CA TYR A 21 -12.91 -7.29 -6.38
C TYR A 21 -13.96 -7.74 -7.41
N LYS A 22 -13.88 -8.99 -7.88
CA LYS A 22 -15.00 -9.67 -8.57
C LYS A 22 -16.02 -10.26 -7.59
N LEU A 23 -15.61 -10.49 -6.34
CA LEU A 23 -16.42 -11.21 -5.36
C LEU A 23 -17.48 -10.31 -4.72
N PRO A 24 -18.68 -10.85 -4.42
CA PRO A 24 -19.69 -10.12 -3.67
C PRO A 24 -19.19 -9.82 -2.26
N ASN A 25 -19.55 -8.65 -1.72
CA ASN A 25 -19.12 -8.12 -0.42
C ASN A 25 -17.66 -7.63 -0.36
N ALA A 26 -16.87 -7.77 -1.44
CA ALA A 26 -15.51 -7.25 -1.47
C ALA A 26 -15.46 -5.72 -1.30
N GLU A 27 -16.55 -5.00 -1.58
CA GLU A 27 -16.68 -3.56 -1.36
C GLU A 27 -16.55 -3.13 0.11
N LYS A 28 -16.65 -4.08 1.05
CA LYS A 28 -16.39 -3.84 2.48
C LYS A 28 -14.91 -3.83 2.83
N LEU A 29 -14.04 -4.36 1.97
CA LEU A 29 -12.59 -4.35 2.09
C LEU A 29 -12.02 -3.23 1.21
N LEU A 30 -11.74 -2.08 1.80
CA LEU A 30 -11.14 -0.95 1.09
C LEU A 30 -9.62 -1.09 1.04
N PHE A 31 -9.07 -1.26 -0.16
CA PHE A 31 -7.62 -1.33 -0.39
C PHE A 31 -6.91 -0.04 0.00
N LYS A 32 -5.72 -0.14 0.58
CA LYS A 32 -4.96 1.02 1.07
C LYS A 32 -3.46 0.76 1.13
N GLY A 33 -2.74 1.62 1.85
CA GLY A 33 -1.33 1.40 2.16
C GLY A 33 -0.38 1.79 1.02
N GLY A 34 0.85 1.26 1.06
CA GLY A 34 1.89 1.58 0.08
C GLY A 34 1.59 1.02 -1.30
N THR A 35 0.94 -0.13 -1.32
CA THR A 35 0.62 -0.85 -2.56
C THR A 35 -0.55 -0.17 -3.27
N ALA A 36 -1.47 0.48 -2.56
CA ALA A 36 -2.44 1.39 -3.18
C ALA A 36 -1.77 2.60 -3.84
N LEU A 37 -0.79 3.25 -3.20
CA LEU A 37 -0.02 4.33 -3.84
C LEU A 37 0.67 3.85 -5.13
N ARG A 38 1.19 2.61 -5.14
CA ARG A 38 1.82 1.99 -6.31
C ARG A 38 0.81 1.68 -7.42
N ILE A 39 -0.19 0.87 -7.12
CA ILE A 39 -1.12 0.28 -8.11
C ILE A 39 -2.15 1.29 -8.62
N VAL A 40 -2.72 2.11 -7.72
CA VAL A 40 -3.81 3.04 -8.08
C VAL A 40 -3.24 4.38 -8.55
N TYR A 41 -2.28 4.93 -7.80
CA TYR A 41 -1.78 6.29 -8.03
C TYR A 41 -0.50 6.36 -8.86
N GLY A 42 0.16 5.22 -9.12
CA GLY A 42 1.37 5.12 -9.95
C GLY A 42 2.65 5.54 -9.23
N SER A 43 2.78 5.26 -7.93
CA SER A 43 4.03 5.49 -7.20
C SER A 43 5.17 4.68 -7.82
N PRO A 44 6.37 5.26 -8.02
CA PRO A 44 7.46 4.52 -8.64
C PRO A 44 8.05 3.41 -7.76
N ARG A 45 7.96 3.53 -6.43
CA ARG A 45 8.52 2.50 -5.53
C ARG A 45 7.61 1.28 -5.45
N PHE A 46 8.21 0.10 -5.40
CA PHE A 46 7.53 -1.13 -5.05
C PHE A 46 7.04 -1.10 -3.60
N SER A 47 6.07 -1.96 -3.31
CA SER A 47 5.48 -2.18 -1.99
C SER A 47 5.14 -3.65 -1.86
N GLU A 48 5.37 -4.25 -0.69
CA GLU A 48 5.35 -5.71 -0.57
C GLU A 48 4.02 -6.29 -0.06
N ASP A 49 3.30 -5.51 0.73
CA ASP A 49 2.14 -5.97 1.49
C ASP A 49 0.82 -5.65 0.78
N LEU A 50 -0.27 -6.31 1.14
CA LEU A 50 -1.63 -5.92 0.79
C LEU A 50 -2.35 -5.45 2.05
N ASP A 51 -2.63 -4.15 2.13
CA ASP A 51 -3.32 -3.54 3.26
C ASP A 51 -4.77 -3.23 2.92
N PHE A 52 -5.70 -3.56 3.82
CA PHE A 52 -7.13 -3.28 3.69
C PHE A 52 -7.71 -2.65 4.96
N SER A 53 -8.74 -1.84 4.79
CA SER A 53 -9.65 -1.45 5.89
C SER A 53 -11.01 -2.12 5.70
N LEU A 54 -11.46 -2.84 6.73
CA LEU A 54 -12.71 -3.59 6.73
C LEU A 54 -13.80 -2.80 7.44
N PHE A 55 -14.94 -2.61 6.77
CA PHE A 55 -16.10 -1.88 7.28
C PHE A 55 -17.35 -2.76 7.33
N GLY A 56 -18.27 -2.47 8.26
CA GLY A 56 -19.59 -3.11 8.29
C GLY A 56 -19.59 -4.61 8.59
N VAL A 57 -18.55 -5.12 9.26
CA VAL A 57 -18.43 -6.52 9.71
C VAL A 57 -18.14 -6.54 11.20
N GLY A 58 -18.98 -7.23 11.98
CA GLY A 58 -18.81 -7.33 13.43
C GLY A 58 -17.58 -8.15 13.81
N GLN A 59 -16.99 -7.88 14.99
CA GLN A 59 -15.71 -8.48 15.41
C GLN A 59 -15.65 -10.01 15.28
N ASN A 60 -16.71 -10.70 15.68
CA ASN A 60 -16.78 -12.17 15.64
C ASN A 60 -16.90 -12.73 14.22
N GLU A 61 -17.30 -11.90 13.25
CA GLU A 61 -17.50 -12.28 11.85
C GLU A 61 -16.29 -11.94 10.97
N ILE A 62 -15.28 -11.23 11.49
CA ILE A 62 -14.12 -10.78 10.69
C ILE A 62 -13.38 -11.96 10.07
N LYS A 63 -13.01 -12.96 10.88
CA LYS A 63 -12.27 -14.13 10.42
C LYS A 63 -13.03 -14.90 9.34
N PRO A 64 -14.27 -15.38 9.57
CA PRO A 64 -15.00 -16.13 8.55
C PRO A 64 -15.25 -15.28 7.29
N PHE A 65 -15.54 -13.98 7.44
CA PHE A 65 -15.72 -13.07 6.31
C PHE A 65 -14.47 -12.98 5.43
N VAL A 66 -13.31 -12.69 6.03
CA VAL A 66 -12.05 -12.51 5.30
C VAL A 66 -11.58 -13.83 4.70
N GLU A 67 -11.65 -14.93 5.46
CA GLU A 67 -11.25 -16.25 4.96
C GLU A 67 -12.12 -16.72 3.81
N GLN A 68 -13.43 -16.46 3.85
CA GLN A 68 -14.31 -16.80 2.74
C GLN A 68 -13.86 -16.09 1.46
N LEU A 69 -13.60 -14.78 1.49
CA LEU A 69 -13.13 -14.05 0.31
C LEU A 69 -11.76 -14.57 -0.17
N PHE A 70 -10.82 -14.73 0.75
CA PHE A 70 -9.45 -15.13 0.40
C PHE A 70 -9.39 -16.56 -0.13
N ILE A 71 -10.17 -17.51 0.40
CA ILE A 71 -10.23 -18.87 -0.13
C ILE A 71 -10.67 -18.87 -1.60
N HIS A 72 -11.65 -18.05 -1.98
CA HIS A 72 -12.06 -17.94 -3.39
C HIS A 72 -10.91 -17.39 -4.25
N VAL A 73 -10.26 -16.30 -3.82
CA VAL A 73 -9.11 -15.72 -4.55
C VAL A 73 -8.00 -16.74 -4.73
N LEU A 74 -7.63 -17.45 -3.68
CA LEU A 74 -6.55 -18.43 -3.73
C LEU A 74 -6.90 -19.67 -4.57
N ALA A 75 -8.18 -20.06 -4.61
CA ALA A 75 -8.64 -21.13 -5.50
C ALA A 75 -8.50 -20.74 -6.98
N GLU A 76 -8.90 -19.52 -7.36
CA GLU A 76 -8.71 -19.01 -8.73
C GLU A 76 -7.23 -18.93 -9.11
N MET A 77 -6.36 -18.51 -8.19
CA MET A 77 -4.92 -18.52 -8.43
C MET A 77 -4.37 -19.95 -8.62
N ALA A 78 -4.86 -20.92 -7.84
CA ALA A 78 -4.48 -22.32 -8.01
C ALA A 78 -4.94 -22.91 -9.35
N HIS A 79 -6.10 -22.49 -9.87
CA HIS A 79 -6.56 -22.86 -11.21
C HIS A 79 -5.68 -22.30 -12.34
N ALA A 80 -4.93 -21.23 -12.07
CA ALA A 80 -3.94 -20.65 -12.98
C ALA A 80 -2.52 -21.22 -12.78
N ASP A 81 -2.40 -22.44 -12.23
CA ASP A 81 -1.13 -23.13 -11.93
C ASP A 81 -0.19 -22.37 -10.97
N VAL A 82 -0.73 -21.44 -10.18
CA VAL A 82 0.02 -20.79 -9.10
C VAL A 82 -0.12 -21.63 -7.83
N LYS A 83 0.97 -22.25 -7.39
CA LYS A 83 0.98 -22.92 -6.09
C LYS A 83 1.03 -21.87 -4.98
N VAL A 84 0.07 -21.94 -4.06
CA VAL A 84 -0.01 -21.05 -2.89
C VAL A 84 0.31 -21.85 -1.63
N GLU A 85 1.24 -21.34 -0.83
CA GLU A 85 1.55 -21.84 0.51
C GLU A 85 1.13 -20.80 1.54
N LEU A 86 0.23 -21.19 2.44
CA LEU A 86 -0.22 -20.37 3.55
C LEU A 86 0.80 -20.42 4.69
N GLY A 87 1.17 -19.26 5.25
CA GLY A 87 2.09 -19.17 6.38
C GLY A 87 1.46 -19.58 7.72
N ASP A 88 2.29 -19.86 8.72
CA ASP A 88 1.83 -20.33 10.05
C ASP A 88 1.02 -19.30 10.83
N LYS A 89 1.19 -18.01 10.53
CA LYS A 89 0.52 -16.89 11.19
C LYS A 89 -0.64 -16.40 10.32
N ILE A 90 -1.79 -17.06 10.42
CA ILE A 90 -3.02 -16.67 9.74
C ILE A 90 -4.18 -16.68 10.73
N GLY A 91 -4.97 -15.60 10.73
CA GLY A 91 -6.21 -15.55 11.49
C GLY A 91 -6.59 -14.16 11.98
N ALA A 92 -7.58 -14.13 12.85
CA ALA A 92 -8.01 -12.90 13.52
C ALA A 92 -6.92 -12.31 14.41
N THR A 93 -6.87 -10.99 14.45
CA THR A 93 -6.07 -10.22 15.41
C THR A 93 -7.00 -9.39 16.29
N SER A 94 -6.46 -8.74 17.32
CA SER A 94 -7.24 -7.79 18.15
C SER A 94 -7.85 -6.65 17.31
N GLY A 95 -7.21 -6.31 16.19
CA GLY A 95 -7.61 -5.19 15.32
C GLY A 95 -8.19 -5.61 13.96
N GLY A 96 -8.35 -6.90 13.66
CA GLY A 96 -8.83 -7.36 12.35
C GLY A 96 -8.35 -8.76 11.98
N TYR A 97 -7.62 -8.88 10.88
CA TYR A 97 -7.12 -10.15 10.36
C TYR A 97 -5.72 -10.00 9.78
N PHE A 98 -4.90 -11.03 9.92
CA PHE A 98 -3.57 -11.11 9.35
C PHE A 98 -3.39 -12.45 8.64
N GLY A 99 -2.69 -12.45 7.51
CA GLY A 99 -2.24 -13.67 6.89
C GLY A 99 -1.01 -13.46 6.02
N VAL A 100 -0.35 -14.57 5.69
CA VAL A 100 0.80 -14.60 4.78
C VAL A 100 0.54 -15.65 3.73
N ALA A 101 0.65 -15.28 2.46
CA ALA A 101 0.58 -16.20 1.33
C ALA A 101 1.90 -16.16 0.57
N THR A 102 2.52 -17.31 0.38
CA THR A 102 3.72 -17.48 -0.44
C THR A 102 3.32 -18.08 -1.78
N PHE A 103 3.59 -17.34 -2.85
CA PHE A 103 3.28 -17.74 -4.21
C PHE A 103 4.49 -18.39 -4.87
N HIS A 104 4.24 -19.50 -5.55
CA HIS A 104 5.21 -20.29 -6.27
C HIS A 104 4.78 -20.39 -7.74
N VAL A 105 5.67 -19.99 -8.64
CA VAL A 105 5.51 -20.17 -10.08
C VAL A 105 6.82 -20.70 -10.66
N PHE A 106 6.70 -21.64 -11.60
CA PHE A 106 7.87 -22.31 -12.17
C PHE A 106 8.85 -21.30 -12.79
N GLY A 107 10.14 -21.45 -12.45
CA GLY A 107 11.21 -20.60 -12.97
C GLY A 107 11.46 -19.31 -12.18
N TYR A 108 10.69 -19.03 -11.13
CA TYR A 108 10.87 -17.84 -10.28
C TYR A 108 11.03 -18.22 -8.80
N PRO A 109 11.77 -17.41 -8.01
CA PRO A 109 11.85 -17.62 -6.58
C PRO A 109 10.47 -17.40 -5.93
N PRO A 110 10.15 -18.13 -4.84
CA PRO A 110 8.91 -17.92 -4.10
C PRO A 110 8.83 -16.50 -3.55
N VAL A 111 7.63 -15.91 -3.58
CA VAL A 111 7.39 -14.55 -3.06
C VAL A 111 6.25 -14.56 -2.05
N GLY A 112 6.55 -14.12 -0.82
CA GLY A 112 5.59 -14.04 0.28
C GLY A 112 4.92 -12.68 0.38
N VAL A 113 3.61 -12.60 0.26
CA VAL A 113 2.82 -11.37 0.44
C VAL A 113 2.14 -11.42 1.80
N GLU A 114 2.39 -10.41 2.62
CA GLU A 114 1.62 -10.19 3.85
C GLU A 114 0.29 -9.52 3.50
N ILE A 115 -0.79 -10.00 4.10
CA ILE A 115 -2.14 -9.47 3.92
C ILE A 115 -2.65 -8.99 5.27
N ASN A 116 -2.82 -7.68 5.39
CA ASN A 116 -3.20 -6.99 6.61
C ASN A 116 -4.61 -6.40 6.45
N VAL A 117 -5.55 -6.83 7.29
CA VAL A 117 -6.91 -6.28 7.32
C VAL A 117 -7.12 -5.58 8.66
N SER A 118 -7.31 -4.27 8.62
CA SER A 118 -7.65 -3.47 9.80
C SER A 118 -9.16 -3.26 9.88
N SER A 119 -9.81 -3.75 10.92
CA SER A 119 -11.22 -3.46 11.18
C SER A 119 -11.43 -1.99 11.57
N ARG A 120 -12.45 -1.38 10.98
CA ARG A 120 -12.89 0.00 11.25
C ARG A 120 -14.31 0.02 11.81
N ASN A 121 -14.57 -0.87 12.79
CA ASN A 121 -15.86 -0.97 13.50
C ASN A 121 -16.40 0.41 13.91
N GLY A 122 -17.69 0.66 13.64
CA GLY A 122 -18.37 1.90 14.02
C GLY A 122 -18.11 3.10 13.12
N ARG A 123 -17.34 2.94 12.04
CA ARG A 123 -17.20 3.96 10.97
C ARG A 123 -17.88 3.47 9.70
N SER A 124 -18.45 4.41 8.95
CA SER A 124 -18.92 4.15 7.59
C SER A 124 -18.10 5.01 6.65
N VAL A 125 -17.42 4.35 5.70
CA VAL A 125 -16.67 5.01 4.64
C VAL A 125 -17.06 4.31 3.35
N THR A 126 -17.50 5.08 2.37
CA THR A 126 -17.70 4.56 1.01
C THR A 126 -16.36 4.59 0.31
N GLY A 127 -15.95 3.47 -0.28
CA GLY A 127 -14.72 3.38 -1.06
C GLY A 127 -14.81 4.17 -2.37
N GLU A 128 -13.66 4.56 -2.87
CA GLU A 128 -13.50 5.06 -4.23
C GLU A 128 -13.25 3.86 -5.16
N VAL A 129 -13.74 3.97 -6.39
CA VAL A 129 -13.70 2.90 -7.39
C VAL A 129 -12.86 3.37 -8.57
N ASP A 130 -11.81 2.61 -8.88
CA ASP A 130 -10.90 2.90 -9.99
C ASP A 130 -10.74 1.69 -10.92
N SER A 131 -10.41 1.97 -12.19
CA SER A 131 -10.04 0.94 -13.17
C SER A 131 -8.53 0.88 -13.30
N VAL A 132 -7.93 -0.28 -13.04
CA VAL A 132 -6.48 -0.48 -13.02
C VAL A 132 -6.02 -1.12 -14.33
N ALA A 133 -5.46 -0.31 -15.22
CA ALA A 133 -4.71 -0.80 -16.38
C ALA A 133 -3.26 -1.09 -15.99
N ASN A 134 -2.75 -2.27 -16.36
CA ASN A 134 -1.43 -2.75 -15.99
C ASN A 134 -0.88 -3.70 -17.08
N ASN A 135 0.39 -4.10 -16.96
CA ASN A 135 1.07 -4.94 -17.95
C ASN A 135 1.04 -6.45 -17.63
N PHE A 136 0.38 -6.84 -16.54
CA PHE A 136 0.42 -8.19 -15.98
C PHE A 136 -0.86 -8.98 -16.26
N VAL A 137 -2.01 -8.36 -16.01
CA VAL A 137 -3.34 -8.98 -16.08
C VAL A 137 -4.31 -8.05 -16.82
N PRO A 138 -5.44 -8.55 -17.33
CA PRO A 138 -6.49 -7.71 -17.89
C PRO A 138 -6.93 -6.61 -16.91
N THR A 139 -7.39 -5.48 -17.45
CA THR A 139 -7.91 -4.37 -16.64
C THR A 139 -9.00 -4.86 -15.70
N TYR A 140 -8.91 -4.45 -14.43
CA TYR A 140 -9.87 -4.82 -13.39
C TYR A 140 -10.27 -3.59 -12.58
N THR A 141 -11.41 -3.69 -11.91
CA THR A 141 -11.90 -2.66 -10.99
C THR A 141 -11.36 -2.92 -9.60
N ILE A 142 -10.95 -1.86 -8.91
CA ILE A 142 -10.48 -1.89 -7.53
C ILE A 142 -11.32 -0.95 -6.68
N ILE A 143 -11.58 -1.33 -5.43
CA ILE A 143 -12.26 -0.48 -4.46
C ILE A 143 -11.27 -0.13 -3.35
N HIS A 144 -10.89 1.13 -3.25
CA HIS A 144 -9.87 1.59 -2.32
C HIS A 144 -10.39 2.62 -1.32
N LEU A 145 -9.61 2.83 -0.26
CA LEU A 145 -9.87 3.87 0.72
C LEU A 145 -9.83 5.23 0.01
N PRO A 146 -10.76 6.16 0.31
CA PRO A 146 -10.76 7.47 -0.31
C PRO A 146 -9.40 8.16 -0.22
N GLN A 147 -8.99 8.85 -1.29
CA GLN A 147 -7.67 9.46 -1.41
C GLN A 147 -7.30 10.28 -0.16
N ASP A 148 -8.23 11.12 0.32
CA ASP A 148 -8.00 11.97 1.48
C ASP A 148 -7.66 11.15 2.74
N GLN A 149 -8.36 10.04 2.98
CA GLN A 149 -8.08 9.16 4.12
C GLN A 149 -6.79 8.35 3.93
N LEU A 150 -6.47 7.94 2.70
CA LEU A 150 -5.21 7.28 2.40
C LEU A 150 -4.03 8.21 2.69
N VAL A 151 -4.10 9.47 2.25
CA VAL A 151 -3.10 10.51 2.53
C VAL A 151 -2.99 10.76 4.03
N GLU A 152 -4.13 10.81 4.72
CA GLU A 152 -4.18 10.99 6.18
C GLU A 152 -3.39 9.89 6.90
N GLU A 153 -3.67 8.61 6.59
CA GLU A 153 -2.98 7.47 7.17
C GLU A 153 -1.48 7.48 6.85
N LYS A 154 -1.11 7.91 5.62
CA LYS A 154 0.29 7.93 5.18
C LYS A 154 1.14 8.99 5.87
N ILE A 155 0.59 10.18 6.04
CA ILE A 155 1.32 11.30 6.62
C ILE A 155 1.20 11.28 8.13
N PHE A 156 -0.02 11.39 8.66
CA PHE A 156 -0.22 11.71 10.07
C PHE A 156 -0.20 10.48 10.98
N ASP A 157 -0.47 9.28 10.44
CA ASP A 157 -0.31 8.03 11.20
C ASP A 157 1.02 7.33 10.94
N ALA A 158 1.43 7.19 9.68
CA ALA A 158 2.63 6.44 9.33
C ALA A 158 3.92 7.26 9.50
N LEU A 159 4.06 8.36 8.78
CA LEU A 159 5.30 9.14 8.76
C LEU A 159 5.62 9.72 10.14
N ILE A 160 4.66 10.40 10.78
CA ILE A 160 4.89 11.05 12.08
C ILE A 160 5.29 10.05 13.17
N LYS A 161 4.72 8.84 13.15
CA LYS A 161 4.98 7.82 14.20
C LYS A 161 6.22 6.97 13.91
N ARG A 162 6.39 6.50 12.67
CA ARG A 162 7.39 5.46 12.32
C ARG A 162 8.67 6.03 11.72
N LYS A 163 8.57 7.12 10.97
CA LYS A 163 9.71 7.82 10.35
C LYS A 163 10.62 6.88 9.52
N LYS A 164 10.04 5.91 8.79
CA LYS A 164 10.82 5.02 7.91
C LYS A 164 11.18 5.73 6.60
N PRO A 165 12.32 5.43 5.95
CA PRO A 165 12.67 5.92 4.61
C PRO A 165 11.51 5.96 3.60
N ARG A 166 10.74 4.87 3.49
CA ARG A 166 9.58 4.77 2.60
C ARG A 166 8.42 5.71 2.93
N ASP A 167 8.25 6.07 4.20
CA ASP A 167 7.19 6.99 4.62
C ASP A 167 7.49 8.42 4.16
N PHE A 168 8.77 8.84 4.20
CA PHE A 168 9.19 10.11 3.62
C PHE A 168 9.07 10.12 2.10
N TYR A 169 9.38 9.00 1.44
CA TYR A 169 9.18 8.87 0.00
C TYR A 169 7.70 8.96 -0.38
N ASP A 170 6.80 8.33 0.40
CA ASP A 170 5.36 8.44 0.19
C ASP A 170 4.89 9.89 0.29
N LEU A 171 5.34 10.64 1.30
CA LEU A 171 5.05 12.07 1.41
C LEU A 171 5.55 12.84 0.17
N TYR A 172 6.79 12.61 -0.26
CA TYR A 172 7.35 13.24 -1.46
C TYR A 172 6.50 12.95 -2.70
N PHE A 173 6.09 11.70 -2.90
CA PHE A 173 5.23 11.29 -4.00
C PHE A 173 3.84 11.93 -3.92
N ILE A 174 3.17 11.86 -2.77
CA ILE A 174 1.84 12.42 -2.51
C ILE A 174 1.80 13.92 -2.85
N MET A 175 2.81 14.68 -2.41
CA MET A 175 2.95 16.09 -2.76
C MET A 175 3.08 16.27 -4.27
N ARG A 176 4.02 15.57 -4.91
CA ARG A 176 4.26 15.71 -6.35
C ARG A 176 3.09 15.31 -7.23
N LYS A 177 2.27 14.37 -6.77
CA LYS A 177 1.04 13.93 -7.44
C LYS A 177 -0.13 14.91 -7.22
N GLY A 178 -0.01 15.85 -6.27
CA GLY A 178 -1.04 16.83 -5.98
C GLY A 178 -2.21 16.27 -5.16
N MET A 179 -1.95 15.25 -4.34
CA MET A 179 -3.00 14.51 -3.62
C MET A 179 -3.40 15.15 -2.28
N LEU A 180 -2.73 16.22 -1.84
CA LEU A 180 -3.02 16.88 -0.57
C LEU A 180 -4.24 17.79 -0.66
N SER A 181 -5.21 17.60 0.24
CA SER A 181 -6.27 18.58 0.47
C SER A 181 -5.74 19.86 1.12
N LEU A 182 -6.54 20.94 1.09
CA LEU A 182 -6.16 22.22 1.71
C LEU A 182 -5.95 22.09 3.23
N ASP A 183 -6.77 21.28 3.91
CA ASP A 183 -6.63 21.03 5.35
C ASP A 183 -5.32 20.29 5.66
N GLN A 184 -5.03 19.23 4.89
CA GLN A 184 -3.80 18.47 5.04
C GLN A 184 -2.56 19.31 4.79
N LYS A 185 -2.60 20.25 3.82
CA LYS A 185 -1.51 21.22 3.62
C LYS A 185 -1.28 22.11 4.84
N LYS A 186 -2.35 22.60 5.48
CA LYS A 186 -2.24 23.42 6.70
C LYS A 186 -1.58 22.63 7.82
N ARG A 187 -2.09 21.44 8.12
CA ARG A 187 -1.54 20.56 9.16
C ARG A 187 -0.12 20.11 8.87
N LEU A 188 0.21 19.82 7.60
CA LEU A 188 1.56 19.49 7.16
C LEU A 188 2.52 20.66 7.35
N THR A 189 2.04 21.91 7.20
CA THR A 189 2.85 23.12 7.44
C THR A 189 3.28 23.21 8.91
N GLU A 190 2.42 22.83 9.85
CA GLU A 190 2.70 22.86 11.29
C GLU A 190 3.85 21.91 11.68
N VAL A 191 3.92 20.73 11.03
CA VAL A 191 4.93 19.69 11.31
C VAL A 191 6.10 19.70 10.32
N LYS A 192 6.12 20.62 9.34
CA LYS A 192 7.10 20.68 8.25
C LYS A 192 8.54 20.64 8.74
N ASN A 193 8.85 21.47 9.74
CA ASN A 193 10.22 21.62 10.25
C ASN A 193 10.69 20.37 10.99
N GLU A 194 9.79 19.67 11.69
CA GLU A 194 10.09 18.38 12.33
C GLU A 194 10.40 17.33 11.28
N ILE A 195 9.56 17.21 10.24
CA ILE A 195 9.77 16.24 9.14
C ILE A 195 11.12 16.48 8.45
N ILE A 196 11.49 17.73 8.16
CA ILE A 196 12.80 18.07 7.57
C ILE A 196 13.94 17.67 8.51
N ALA A 197 13.82 17.97 9.81
CA ALA A 197 14.84 17.63 10.79
C ALA A 197 15.03 16.12 10.92
N ASP A 198 13.96 15.34 10.85
CA ASP A 198 14.03 13.89 10.90
C ASP A 198 14.55 13.28 9.60
N ALA A 199 14.13 13.80 8.44
CA ALA A 199 14.65 13.36 7.15
C ALA A 199 16.19 13.52 7.05
N LYS A 200 16.78 14.51 7.75
CA LYS A 200 18.25 14.69 7.79
C LYS A 200 18.98 13.59 8.60
N LYS A 201 18.26 12.82 9.42
CA LYS A 201 18.81 11.74 10.27
C LYS A 201 18.64 10.35 9.66
N VAL A 202 17.85 10.22 8.59
CA VAL A 202 17.50 8.94 7.97
C VAL A 202 18.45 8.61 6.83
N ASP A 203 18.97 7.38 6.81
CA ASP A 203 19.63 6.83 5.62
C ASP A 203 18.58 6.23 4.67
N PHE A 204 18.43 6.87 3.51
CA PHE A 204 17.48 6.46 2.50
C PHE A 204 18.02 5.40 1.55
N ARG A 205 19.34 5.16 1.51
CA ARG A 205 19.99 4.40 0.44
C ARG A 205 19.58 2.94 0.44
N ASP A 206 19.66 2.29 1.59
CA ASP A 206 19.45 0.84 1.68
C ASP A 206 17.99 0.45 1.42
N GLU A 207 17.05 1.08 2.15
CA GLU A 207 15.64 0.74 2.02
C GLU A 207 15.07 1.22 0.68
N LEU A 208 15.23 2.50 0.31
CA LEU A 208 14.67 2.99 -0.95
C LEU A 208 15.38 2.39 -2.17
N GLY A 209 16.68 2.07 -2.09
CA GLY A 209 17.40 1.41 -3.17
C GLY A 209 16.86 0.01 -3.47
N THR A 210 16.30 -0.67 -2.46
CA THR A 210 15.64 -1.97 -2.64
C THR A 210 14.27 -1.84 -3.32
N PHE A 211 13.55 -0.75 -3.05
CA PHE A 211 12.18 -0.56 -3.53
C PHE A 211 12.04 0.34 -4.75
N LEU A 212 13.03 1.14 -5.11
CA LEU A 212 12.97 1.98 -6.31
C LEU A 212 13.56 1.27 -7.53
N PRO A 213 12.86 1.32 -8.68
CA PRO A 213 13.42 0.97 -9.97
C PRO A 213 14.73 1.71 -10.24
N ALA A 214 15.67 1.07 -10.94
CA ALA A 214 17.03 1.58 -11.13
C ALA A 214 17.07 2.99 -11.76
N ASP A 215 16.17 3.28 -12.69
CA ASP A 215 16.02 4.59 -13.34
C ASP A 215 15.50 5.68 -12.39
N GLN A 216 14.86 5.30 -11.28
CA GLN A 216 14.32 6.20 -10.26
C GLN A 216 15.25 6.38 -9.07
N GLN A 217 16.33 5.59 -8.95
CA GLN A 217 17.23 5.63 -7.79
C GLN A 217 18.07 6.91 -7.70
N ALA A 218 18.16 7.70 -8.78
CA ALA A 218 18.86 8.98 -8.75
C ALA A 218 18.33 9.93 -7.65
N VAL A 219 17.02 9.86 -7.36
CA VAL A 219 16.36 10.66 -6.32
C VAL A 219 16.93 10.40 -4.91
N ILE A 220 17.50 9.21 -4.67
CA ILE A 220 17.96 8.78 -3.36
C ILE A 220 19.18 9.58 -2.89
N ARG A 221 20.08 9.96 -3.81
CA ARG A 221 21.40 10.54 -3.49
C ARG A 221 21.30 11.78 -2.61
N ASP A 222 20.34 12.66 -2.91
CA ASP A 222 20.09 13.92 -2.21
C ASP A 222 18.63 14.01 -1.74
N PHE A 223 18.01 12.87 -1.40
CA PHE A 223 16.57 12.79 -1.15
C PHE A 223 16.09 13.76 -0.07
N SER A 224 16.82 13.90 1.04
CA SER A 224 16.47 14.83 2.13
C SER A 224 16.37 16.28 1.63
N ALA A 225 17.34 16.73 0.82
CA ALA A 225 17.32 18.06 0.23
C ALA A 225 16.20 18.22 -0.82
N MET A 226 15.89 17.16 -1.59
CA MET A 226 14.77 17.15 -2.53
C MET A 226 13.42 17.30 -1.81
N LEU A 227 13.23 16.55 -0.73
CA LEU A 227 12.03 16.62 0.11
C LEU A 227 11.87 18.01 0.72
N GLU A 228 12.94 18.59 1.25
CA GLU A 228 12.94 19.95 1.83
C GLU A 228 12.53 21.01 0.80
N ARG A 229 13.06 20.93 -0.42
CA ARG A 229 12.66 21.84 -1.52
C ARG A 229 11.20 21.67 -1.88
N GLU A 230 10.71 20.43 -1.97
CA GLU A 230 9.33 20.15 -2.35
C GLU A 230 8.35 20.63 -1.28
N LEU A 231 8.61 20.37 0.01
CA LEU A 231 7.83 20.91 1.13
C LEU A 231 7.79 22.44 1.11
N SER A 232 8.94 23.09 0.89
CA SER A 232 9.03 24.54 0.87
C SER A 232 8.26 25.15 -0.30
N ARG A 233 8.27 24.49 -1.46
CA ARG A 233 7.54 24.92 -2.66
C ARG A 233 6.03 24.77 -2.50
N GLN A 234 5.56 23.68 -1.92
CA GLN A 234 4.13 23.37 -1.81
C GLN A 234 3.43 24.04 -0.63
N LEU A 235 4.19 24.38 0.42
CA LEU A 235 3.68 24.93 1.67
C LEU A 235 4.17 26.37 1.91
N ALA A 236 4.58 27.07 0.85
CA ALA A 236 4.87 28.50 0.92
C ALA A 236 3.59 29.24 1.35
N PRO A 237 3.69 30.28 2.22
CA PRO A 237 2.55 31.14 2.51
C PRO A 237 2.03 31.72 1.20
N MET A 238 0.73 31.56 0.94
CA MET A 238 0.05 32.28 -0.13
C MET A 238 0.08 33.79 0.14
#